data_AF-A0A941S9C7-F1
#
_entry.id   AF-A0A941S9C7-F1
#
_cell.length_a   1.000
_cell.length_b   1.000
_cell.length_c   1.000
_cell.angle_alpha   90.00
_cell.angle_beta   90.00
_cell.angle_gamma   90.00
#
_symmetry.space_group_name_H-M   'P 1'
#
loop_
_entity.id
_entity.type
_entity.pdbx_description
1 polymer ?
#
loop_
_entity_poly.entity_id
_entity_poly.type
_entity_poly.pdbx_seq_one_letter_code
_entity_poly.pdbx_strand_id
1 'polypeptide(L)'
;GLAIRLWTEAAQRGLRAYDRPEILDAELSGLVLDCAAWGTPPGELAFPDAPPEGPLAAARALLADLGAMDDAGGITPLGKRMSILGAHPRLAAMMLAVEESGEVARACDIAALLEGRDPLRAGMETPADIMTRLEAIADPSIAAGIDRNAIHGIRQAARQYRTRLGIGAERAATGDPAPLIAAAFPDRLAQRRGEIGSFRLAGGGGARLPVIDPLAKAGLLAVAALEMKTSPLIRMAAPLNIADLPATLAARIKETVETSLDPVTGSILARRRKRFGALVLEESSAPPDAADAVAALLEAVRNDPSHLPWTEDARNLQARLKLMHGLESDIWPASDDESLIATLADWLGPHLIGLTRLSDLVALDLGTLLINRLEWPLRSRLDKELPTHLPLPGGRAPVDYTEPVPIAAARAQHFYGLAETPKLAGGRVPLRLALLSPAGRPIALTADIAGFWRGAWADARRDMRGRYPRHNWPENPLLP
;
A
#
# COMPACT_ATOMS: atom_id res chain seq x y z
N GLY A 1 6.03 -42.10 53.21
CA GLY A 1 5.15 -42.40 52.06
C GLY A 1 5.97 -42.56 50.80
N LEU A 2 5.38 -43.08 49.71
CA LEU A 2 5.99 -43.22 48.39
C LEU A 2 5.34 -42.23 47.42
N ALA A 3 6.14 -41.45 46.69
CA ALA A 3 5.68 -40.60 45.60
C ALA A 3 6.20 -41.15 44.27
N ILE A 4 5.30 -41.50 43.36
CA ILE A 4 5.65 -42.01 42.02
C ILE A 4 5.47 -40.87 41.02
N ARG A 5 6.59 -40.45 40.40
CA ARG A 5 6.59 -39.44 39.34
C ARG A 5 6.38 -40.14 38.00
N LEU A 6 5.42 -39.66 37.21
CA LEU A 6 5.05 -40.26 35.90
C LEU A 6 5.94 -39.76 34.74
N TRP A 7 7.20 -39.44 35.01
CA TRP A 7 8.17 -38.97 34.03
C TRP A 7 9.57 -39.49 34.37
N THR A 8 10.50 -39.42 33.41
CA THR A 8 11.86 -39.95 33.57
C THR A 8 12.74 -39.05 34.43
N GLU A 9 13.81 -39.60 35.00
CA GLU A 9 14.80 -38.82 35.74
C GLU A 9 15.53 -37.78 34.86
N ALA A 10 15.72 -38.09 33.57
CA ALA A 10 16.23 -37.11 32.61
C ALA A 10 15.25 -35.93 32.42
N ALA A 11 13.95 -36.19 32.28
CA ALA A 11 12.95 -35.14 32.22
C ALA A 11 12.93 -34.30 33.50
N GLN A 12 13.03 -34.95 34.68
CA GLN A 12 13.10 -34.26 35.97
C GLN A 12 14.26 -33.27 36.04
N ARG A 13 15.45 -33.62 35.51
CA ARG A 13 16.63 -32.72 35.49
C ARG A 13 16.45 -31.52 34.56
N GLY A 14 15.59 -31.64 33.55
CA GLY A 14 15.28 -30.55 32.61
C GLY A 14 14.11 -29.66 33.02
N LEU A 15 13.36 -30.02 34.08
CA LEU A 15 12.28 -29.18 34.59
C LEU A 15 12.84 -27.89 35.19
N ARG A 16 12.10 -26.79 35.03
CA ARG A 16 12.42 -25.54 35.73
C ARG A 16 12.32 -25.76 37.23
N ALA A 17 13.20 -25.13 37.99
CA ALA A 17 13.19 -25.22 39.45
C ALA A 17 11.94 -24.58 40.07
N TYR A 18 11.37 -23.59 39.37
CA TYR A 18 10.17 -22.86 39.78
C TYR A 18 9.24 -22.66 38.58
N ASP A 19 7.95 -22.62 38.86
CA ASP A 19 6.95 -22.21 37.87
C ASP A 19 7.18 -20.74 37.49
N ARG A 20 6.83 -20.40 36.26
CA ARG A 20 6.97 -19.04 35.78
C ARG A 20 5.87 -18.16 36.41
N PRO A 21 6.21 -17.00 36.98
CA PRO A 21 5.23 -16.05 37.50
C PRO A 21 4.20 -15.66 36.43
N GLU A 22 2.92 -15.65 36.81
CA GLU A 22 1.80 -15.35 35.91
C GLU A 22 1.93 -13.96 35.26
N ILE A 23 2.46 -12.96 35.97
CA ILE A 23 2.67 -11.59 35.47
C ILE A 23 3.54 -11.54 34.21
N LEU A 24 4.34 -12.58 33.96
CA LEU A 24 5.22 -12.67 32.79
C LEU A 24 4.53 -13.28 31.55
N ASP A 25 3.35 -13.88 31.70
CA ASP A 25 2.63 -14.60 30.65
C ASP A 25 1.17 -14.12 30.47
N ALA A 26 0.59 -13.47 31.48
CA ALA A 26 -0.78 -12.98 31.46
C ALA A 26 -0.96 -11.68 30.66
N GLU A 27 -2.21 -11.42 30.27
CA GLU A 27 -2.65 -10.12 29.76
C GLU A 27 -2.73 -9.13 30.94
N LEU A 28 -2.22 -7.91 30.76
CA LEU A 28 -1.99 -6.98 31.89
C LEU A 28 -2.94 -5.77 31.93
N SER A 29 -4.03 -5.74 31.15
CA SER A 29 -4.96 -4.61 31.09
C SER A 29 -5.60 -4.31 32.44
N GLY A 30 -5.97 -5.33 33.21
CA GLY A 30 -6.49 -5.16 34.57
C GLY A 30 -5.48 -4.46 35.47
N LEU A 31 -4.24 -4.98 35.50
CA LEU A 31 -3.15 -4.40 36.29
C LEU A 31 -2.89 -2.93 35.91
N VAL A 32 -2.82 -2.62 34.62
CA VAL A 32 -2.58 -1.25 34.13
C VAL A 32 -3.73 -0.33 34.53
N LEU A 33 -4.98 -0.77 34.41
CA LEU A 33 -6.15 0.03 34.80
C LEU A 33 -6.16 0.31 36.31
N ASP A 34 -5.88 -0.70 37.13
CA ASP A 34 -5.81 -0.55 38.58
C ASP A 34 -4.67 0.39 39.00
N CYS A 35 -3.49 0.24 38.39
CA CYS A 35 -2.34 1.13 38.59
C CYS A 35 -2.66 2.59 38.19
N ALA A 36 -3.36 2.78 37.07
CA ALA A 36 -3.78 4.10 36.62
C ALA A 36 -4.85 4.72 37.55
N ALA A 37 -5.74 3.91 38.11
CA ALA A 37 -6.71 4.36 39.13
C ALA A 37 -6.02 4.68 40.47
N TRP A 38 -4.96 3.94 40.82
CA TRP A 38 -4.13 4.17 42.00
C TRP A 38 -3.23 5.41 41.88
N GLY A 39 -2.78 5.73 40.67
CA GLY A 39 -1.94 6.88 40.37
C GLY A 39 -0.44 6.58 40.31
N THR A 40 -0.04 5.33 40.18
CA THR A 40 1.36 4.92 40.04
C THR A 40 1.50 3.90 38.90
N PRO A 41 2.37 4.12 37.91
CA PRO A 41 2.52 3.18 36.80
C PRO A 41 3.14 1.85 37.27
N PRO A 42 2.86 0.72 36.60
CA PRO A 42 3.37 -0.59 37.01
C PRO A 42 4.90 -0.68 37.14
N GLY A 43 5.65 0.07 36.32
CA GLY A 43 7.12 0.07 36.35
C GLY A 43 7.74 0.73 37.59
N GLU A 44 6.98 1.52 38.34
CA GLU A 44 7.43 2.17 39.58
C GLU A 44 7.09 1.34 40.83
N LEU A 45 6.30 0.26 40.67
CA LEU A 45 5.93 -0.62 41.77
C LEU A 45 6.97 -1.74 41.95
N ALA A 46 7.21 -2.11 43.21
CA ALA A 46 8.19 -3.12 43.59
C ALA A 46 7.62 -4.55 43.45
N PHE A 47 7.39 -5.01 42.22
CA PHE A 47 6.99 -6.39 41.94
C PHE A 47 8.16 -7.37 42.17
N PRO A 48 7.92 -8.59 42.69
CA PRO A 48 8.94 -9.64 42.74
C PRO A 48 9.54 -9.96 41.36
N ASP A 49 8.68 -9.95 40.34
CA ASP A 49 9.04 -10.09 38.94
C ASP A 49 8.41 -8.92 38.17
N ALA A 50 9.25 -8.13 37.48
CA ALA A 50 8.78 -6.94 36.79
C ALA A 50 7.85 -7.32 35.61
N PRO A 51 6.71 -6.62 35.45
CA PRO A 51 5.82 -6.85 34.31
C PRO A 51 6.55 -6.58 32.99
N PRO A 52 6.46 -7.46 31.98
CA PRO A 52 7.20 -7.26 30.74
C PRO A 52 6.63 -6.09 29.91
N GLU A 53 7.51 -5.31 29.27
CA GLU A 53 7.11 -4.07 28.57
C GLU A 53 6.18 -4.31 27.37
N GLY A 54 6.34 -5.41 26.64
CA GLY A 54 5.47 -5.76 25.51
C GLY A 54 4.00 -5.92 25.91
N PRO A 55 3.67 -6.83 26.85
CA PRO A 55 2.35 -6.95 27.47
C PRO A 55 1.82 -5.64 28.08
N LEU A 56 2.66 -4.83 28.74
CA LEU A 56 2.25 -3.53 29.26
C LEU A 56 1.84 -2.55 28.15
N ALA A 57 2.59 -2.50 27.05
CA ALA A 57 2.26 -1.66 25.90
C ALA A 57 0.95 -2.11 25.24
N ALA A 58 0.74 -3.42 25.09
CA ALA A 58 -0.51 -3.98 24.56
C ALA A 58 -1.70 -3.67 25.48
N ALA A 59 -1.53 -3.77 26.79
CA ALA A 59 -2.54 -3.41 27.79
C ALA A 59 -2.94 -1.93 27.71
N ARG A 60 -1.96 -1.01 27.61
CA ARG A 60 -2.23 0.44 27.43
C ARG A 60 -2.96 0.73 26.12
N ALA A 61 -2.55 0.11 25.02
CA ALA A 61 -3.21 0.26 23.73
C ALA A 61 -4.67 -0.21 23.78
N LEU A 62 -4.93 -1.35 24.44
CA LEU A 62 -6.29 -1.84 24.65
C LEU A 62 -7.11 -0.87 25.51
N LEU A 63 -6.56 -0.37 26.62
CA LEU A 63 -7.29 0.57 27.48
C LEU A 63 -7.60 1.89 26.77
N ALA A 64 -6.70 2.38 25.91
CA ALA A 64 -6.98 3.51 25.03
C ALA A 64 -8.09 3.18 24.02
N ASP A 65 -8.06 2.00 23.40
CA ASP A 65 -9.09 1.54 22.48
C ASP A 65 -10.49 1.41 23.12
N LEU A 66 -10.53 1.08 24.41
CA LEU A 66 -11.76 1.00 25.21
C LEU A 66 -12.20 2.38 25.77
N GLY A 67 -11.39 3.44 25.58
CA GLY A 67 -11.64 4.77 26.12
C GLY A 67 -11.40 4.88 27.64
N ALA A 68 -10.72 3.90 28.25
CA ALA A 68 -10.37 3.90 29.67
C ALA A 68 -9.15 4.79 29.96
N MET A 69 -8.30 5.03 28.96
CA MET A 69 -7.14 5.91 29.02
C MET A 69 -7.17 6.93 27.87
N ASP A 70 -6.62 8.12 28.10
CA ASP A 70 -6.45 9.15 27.09
C ASP A 70 -5.11 9.03 26.33
N ASP A 71 -4.91 9.87 25.31
CA ASP A 71 -3.69 9.87 24.49
C ASP A 71 -2.42 10.24 25.28
N ALA A 72 -2.55 10.88 26.44
CA ALA A 72 -1.45 11.21 27.34
C ALA A 72 -1.14 10.08 28.33
N GLY A 73 -1.90 8.98 28.30
CA GLY A 73 -1.76 7.85 29.22
C GLY A 73 -2.42 8.05 30.58
N GLY A 74 -3.28 9.06 30.73
CA GLY A 74 -4.07 9.30 31.94
C GLY A 74 -5.36 8.47 31.96
N ILE A 75 -5.85 8.14 33.16
CA ILE A 75 -7.14 7.44 33.33
C ILE A 75 -8.33 8.38 33.09
N THR A 76 -9.28 7.96 32.26
CA THR A 76 -10.48 8.76 31.93
C THR A 76 -11.57 8.59 32.99
N PRO A 77 -12.64 9.43 32.99
CA PRO A 77 -13.82 9.18 33.83
C PRO A 77 -14.47 7.81 33.59
N LEU A 78 -14.45 7.32 32.34
CA LEU A 78 -14.89 5.98 32.00
C LEU A 78 -13.96 4.92 32.63
N GLY A 79 -12.65 5.08 32.49
CA GLY A 79 -11.66 4.18 33.11
C GLY A 79 -11.82 4.07 34.64
N LYS A 80 -12.08 5.19 35.33
CA LYS A 80 -12.38 5.19 36.77
C LYS A 80 -13.66 4.41 37.10
N ARG A 81 -14.70 4.50 36.28
CA ARG A 81 -15.92 3.68 36.47
C ARG A 81 -15.64 2.21 36.21
N MET A 82 -14.81 1.91 35.21
CA MET A 82 -14.41 0.53 34.87
C MET A 82 -13.65 -0.13 36.01
N SER A 83 -12.70 0.57 36.65
CA SER A 83 -11.89 -0.01 37.74
C SER A 83 -12.74 -0.36 38.97
N ILE A 84 -13.81 0.41 39.25
CA ILE A 84 -14.71 0.15 40.39
C ILE A 84 -15.54 -1.12 40.20
N LEU A 85 -15.82 -1.55 38.96
CA LEU A 85 -16.67 -2.71 38.70
C LEU A 85 -16.03 -4.03 39.13
N GLY A 86 -14.70 -4.10 39.19
CA GLY A 86 -13.96 -5.32 39.55
C GLY A 86 -14.17 -6.45 38.55
N ALA A 87 -14.30 -6.11 37.26
CA ALA A 87 -14.38 -7.04 36.13
C ALA A 87 -13.18 -6.80 35.20
N HIS A 88 -12.91 -7.74 34.29
CA HIS A 88 -11.92 -7.53 33.25
C HIS A 88 -12.23 -6.23 32.46
N PRO A 89 -11.24 -5.38 32.10
CA PRO A 89 -11.51 -4.08 31.48
C PRO A 89 -12.43 -4.11 30.26
N ARG A 90 -12.27 -5.09 29.38
CA ARG A 90 -13.19 -5.29 28.22
C ARG A 90 -14.65 -5.48 28.65
N LEU A 91 -14.91 -6.27 29.68
CA LEU A 91 -16.26 -6.56 30.15
C LEU A 91 -16.85 -5.36 30.88
N ALA A 92 -16.03 -4.66 31.67
CA ALA A 92 -16.40 -3.40 32.28
C ALA A 92 -16.78 -2.34 31.22
N ALA A 93 -15.99 -2.20 30.15
CA ALA A 93 -16.28 -1.29 29.05
C ALA A 93 -17.61 -1.64 28.37
N MET A 94 -17.87 -2.91 28.07
CA MET A 94 -19.14 -3.35 27.49
C MET A 94 -20.34 -3.07 28.40
N MET A 95 -20.24 -3.32 29.70
CA MET A 95 -21.32 -3.03 30.65
C MET A 95 -21.60 -1.53 30.81
N LEU A 96 -20.61 -0.68 30.54
CA LEU A 96 -20.70 0.78 30.64
C LEU A 96 -20.94 1.46 29.28
N ALA A 97 -20.99 0.71 28.19
CA ALA A 97 -21.17 1.24 26.83
C ALA A 97 -22.62 1.65 26.52
N VAL A 98 -23.58 1.20 27.33
CA VAL A 98 -25.01 1.42 27.16
C VAL A 98 -25.64 1.95 28.45
N GLU A 99 -26.73 2.70 28.32
CA GLU A 99 -27.45 3.30 29.45
C GLU A 99 -28.81 2.65 29.71
N GLU A 100 -29.42 2.05 28.68
CA GLU A 100 -30.72 1.40 28.83
C GLU A 100 -30.58 0.17 29.73
N SER A 101 -31.35 0.13 30.82
CA SER A 101 -31.18 -0.87 31.88
C SER A 101 -31.33 -2.32 31.39
N GLY A 102 -32.11 -2.54 30.33
CA GLY A 102 -32.26 -3.85 29.70
C GLY A 102 -31.04 -4.29 28.89
N GLU A 103 -30.39 -3.37 28.17
CA GLU A 103 -29.13 -3.64 27.45
C GLU A 103 -27.97 -3.82 28.43
N VAL A 104 -27.92 -3.01 29.50
CA VAL A 104 -26.96 -3.20 30.60
C VAL A 104 -27.12 -4.58 31.22
N ALA A 105 -28.36 -5.06 31.43
CA ALA A 105 -28.62 -6.41 31.91
C ALA A 105 -28.13 -7.49 30.94
N ARG A 106 -28.20 -7.27 29.62
CA ARG A 106 -27.65 -8.17 28.61
C ARG A 106 -26.12 -8.17 28.60
N ALA A 107 -25.50 -7.00 28.74
CA ALA A 107 -24.05 -6.89 28.91
C ALA A 107 -23.56 -7.64 30.16
N CYS A 108 -24.31 -7.59 31.27
CA CYS A 108 -24.01 -8.37 32.48
C CYS A 108 -24.09 -9.89 32.23
N ASP A 109 -25.07 -10.37 31.45
CA ASP A 109 -25.17 -11.79 31.09
C ASP A 109 -24.00 -12.23 30.20
N ILE A 110 -23.63 -11.41 29.21
CA ILE A 110 -22.47 -11.68 28.34
C ILE A 110 -21.18 -11.70 29.18
N ALA A 111 -20.97 -10.71 30.05
CA ALA A 111 -19.80 -10.66 30.92
C ALA A 111 -19.69 -11.91 31.80
N ALA A 112 -20.78 -12.29 32.46
CA ALA A 112 -20.82 -13.48 33.30
C ALA A 112 -20.63 -14.78 32.51
N LEU A 113 -21.15 -14.86 31.28
CA LEU A 113 -20.93 -15.99 30.38
C LEU A 113 -19.45 -16.13 29.98
N LEU A 114 -18.78 -15.01 29.69
CA LEU A 114 -17.38 -15.01 29.25
C LEU A 114 -16.38 -15.28 30.38
N GLU A 115 -16.72 -14.93 31.62
CA GLU A 115 -15.92 -15.28 32.81
C GLU A 115 -16.19 -16.72 33.29
N GLY A 116 -17.39 -17.23 33.01
CA GLY A 116 -17.83 -18.57 33.40
C GLY A 116 -17.37 -19.68 32.46
N ARG A 117 -17.72 -20.91 32.84
CA ARG A 117 -17.59 -22.08 31.97
C ARG A 117 -18.73 -22.07 30.95
N ASP A 118 -18.44 -22.41 29.69
CA ASP A 118 -19.47 -22.56 28.66
C ASP A 118 -20.56 -23.54 29.14
N PRO A 119 -21.85 -23.12 29.20
CA PRO A 119 -22.93 -23.96 29.67
C PRO A 119 -23.28 -25.11 28.73
N LEU A 120 -22.84 -25.07 27.46
CA LEU A 120 -23.08 -26.13 26.49
C LEU A 120 -22.00 -27.22 26.65
N ARG A 121 -22.40 -28.48 26.88
CA ARG A 121 -21.44 -29.58 27.10
C ARG A 121 -20.63 -29.90 25.85
N ALA A 122 -19.34 -30.12 26.05
CA ALA A 122 -18.42 -30.59 25.01
C ALA A 122 -18.79 -32.00 24.52
N GLY A 123 -18.96 -32.16 23.20
CA GLY A 123 -19.29 -33.44 22.55
C GLY A 123 -20.14 -33.30 21.29
N MET A 124 -20.89 -32.20 21.18
CA MET A 124 -21.60 -31.76 19.97
C MET A 124 -20.88 -30.55 19.36
N GLU A 125 -20.89 -30.41 18.05
CA GLU A 125 -20.47 -29.15 17.39
C GLU A 125 -21.35 -28.02 17.91
N THR A 126 -20.76 -27.18 18.77
CA THR A 126 -21.48 -26.11 19.45
C THR A 126 -21.51 -24.90 18.52
N PRO A 127 -22.69 -24.38 18.14
CA PRO A 127 -22.77 -23.21 17.29
C PRO A 127 -21.99 -22.05 17.89
N ALA A 128 -21.31 -21.27 17.06
CA ALA A 128 -20.58 -20.09 17.51
C ALA A 128 -21.50 -18.92 17.88
N ASP A 129 -22.78 -18.96 17.50
CA ASP A 129 -23.72 -17.92 17.87
C ASP A 129 -23.89 -17.83 19.40
N ILE A 130 -23.55 -16.67 19.95
CA ILE A 130 -23.65 -16.41 21.38
C ILE A 130 -25.11 -16.37 21.84
N MET A 131 -26.06 -16.06 20.95
CA MET A 131 -27.48 -16.04 21.27
C MET A 131 -27.96 -17.41 21.76
N THR A 132 -27.46 -18.50 21.20
CA THR A 132 -27.78 -19.87 21.67
C THR A 132 -27.46 -20.06 23.15
N ARG A 133 -26.38 -19.45 23.65
CA ARG A 133 -25.98 -19.53 25.06
C ARG A 133 -26.81 -18.57 25.93
N LEU A 134 -27.06 -17.36 25.45
CA LEU A 134 -27.86 -16.36 26.16
C LEU A 134 -29.32 -16.83 26.32
N GLU A 135 -29.89 -17.44 25.29
CA GLU A 135 -31.22 -18.06 25.35
C GLU A 135 -31.24 -19.22 26.36
N ALA A 136 -30.24 -20.10 26.33
CA ALA A 136 -30.13 -21.18 27.31
C ALA A 136 -29.95 -20.67 28.76
N ILE A 137 -29.24 -19.56 28.95
CA ILE A 137 -29.12 -18.87 30.24
C ILE A 137 -30.47 -18.27 30.65
N ALA A 138 -31.27 -17.74 29.72
CA ALA A 138 -32.58 -17.19 30.02
C ALA A 138 -33.60 -18.29 30.36
N ASP A 139 -33.63 -19.36 29.58
CA ASP A 139 -34.49 -20.52 29.78
C ASP A 139 -33.72 -21.84 29.57
N PRO A 140 -33.28 -22.53 30.64
CA PRO A 140 -32.53 -23.78 30.54
C PRO A 140 -33.35 -24.95 30.01
N SER A 141 -34.68 -24.79 29.83
CA SER A 141 -35.53 -25.86 29.31
C SER A 141 -35.44 -26.02 27.80
N ILE A 142 -34.96 -25.00 27.08
CA ILE A 142 -34.97 -24.96 25.60
C ILE A 142 -33.78 -25.68 24.95
N ALA A 143 -32.74 -26.02 25.71
CA ALA A 143 -31.52 -26.65 25.17
C ALA A 143 -31.23 -28.00 25.84
N ALA A 144 -30.91 -29.00 25.02
CA ALA A 144 -30.46 -30.31 25.47
C ALA A 144 -28.96 -30.28 25.80
N GLY A 145 -28.53 -31.06 26.79
CA GLY A 145 -27.09 -31.21 27.09
C GLY A 145 -26.44 -30.02 27.80
N ILE A 146 -27.21 -29.23 28.55
CA ILE A 146 -26.70 -28.08 29.31
C ILE A 146 -26.09 -28.49 30.67
N ASP A 147 -25.02 -27.81 31.08
CA ASP A 147 -24.51 -27.81 32.46
C ASP A 147 -25.30 -26.80 33.32
N ARG A 148 -26.25 -27.32 34.12
CA ARG A 148 -27.09 -26.50 35.01
C ARG A 148 -26.29 -25.77 36.09
N ASN A 149 -25.16 -26.33 36.53
CA ASN A 149 -24.31 -25.68 37.52
C ASN A 149 -23.59 -24.48 36.91
N ALA A 150 -23.13 -24.61 35.66
CA ALA A 150 -22.55 -23.49 34.90
C ALA A 150 -23.57 -22.36 34.74
N ILE A 151 -24.82 -22.66 34.34
CA ILE A 151 -25.89 -21.66 34.25
C ILE A 151 -26.14 -20.97 35.59
N HIS A 152 -26.20 -21.72 36.69
CA HIS A 152 -26.45 -21.13 38.00
C HIS A 152 -25.35 -20.13 38.38
N GLY A 153 -24.08 -20.51 38.16
CA GLY A 153 -22.93 -19.63 38.37
C GLY A 153 -22.98 -18.36 37.50
N ILE A 154 -23.28 -18.52 36.20
CA ILE A 154 -23.42 -17.39 35.27
C ILE A 154 -24.53 -16.43 35.71
N ARG A 155 -25.72 -16.95 36.04
CA ARG A 155 -26.85 -16.12 36.51
C ARG A 155 -26.52 -15.39 37.81
N GLN A 156 -25.81 -16.05 38.74
CA GLN A 156 -25.40 -15.45 40.00
C GLN A 156 -24.39 -14.32 39.77
N ALA A 157 -23.39 -14.51 38.91
CA ALA A 157 -22.43 -13.48 38.54
C ALA A 157 -23.12 -12.28 37.84
N ALA A 158 -24.01 -12.55 36.89
CA ALA A 158 -24.78 -11.50 36.21
C ALA A 158 -25.63 -10.67 37.19
N ARG A 159 -26.29 -11.32 38.17
CA ARG A 159 -27.04 -10.62 39.24
C ARG A 159 -26.14 -9.70 40.09
N GLN A 160 -24.92 -10.13 40.38
CA GLN A 160 -23.96 -9.30 41.11
C GLN A 160 -23.56 -8.06 40.32
N TYR A 161 -23.28 -8.21 39.02
CA TYR A 161 -22.99 -7.06 38.15
C TYR A 161 -24.15 -6.08 38.06
N ARG A 162 -25.38 -6.58 37.83
CA ARG A 162 -26.59 -5.74 37.83
C ARG A 162 -26.78 -4.95 39.13
N THR A 163 -26.45 -5.57 40.26
CA THR A 163 -26.54 -4.93 41.59
C THR A 163 -25.49 -3.84 41.73
N ARG A 164 -24.23 -4.11 41.36
CA ARG A 164 -23.14 -3.09 41.37
C ARG A 164 -23.43 -1.90 40.46
N LEU A 165 -24.11 -2.15 39.32
CA LEU A 165 -24.52 -1.12 38.36
C LEU A 165 -25.84 -0.42 38.73
N GLY A 166 -26.52 -0.84 39.80
CA GLY A 166 -27.73 -0.18 40.29
C GLY A 166 -29.00 -0.39 39.44
N ILE A 167 -29.01 -1.35 38.52
CA ILE A 167 -30.16 -1.60 37.61
C ILE A 167 -31.16 -2.65 38.13
N GLY A 168 -30.87 -3.26 39.28
CA GLY A 168 -31.69 -4.29 39.92
C GLY A 168 -31.32 -5.72 39.48
N ALA A 169 -31.17 -6.63 40.46
CA ALA A 169 -30.64 -7.98 40.23
C ALA A 169 -31.46 -8.81 39.22
N GLU A 170 -32.78 -8.66 39.20
CA GLU A 170 -33.71 -9.41 38.33
C GLU A 170 -34.10 -8.65 37.05
N ARG A 171 -33.34 -7.61 36.67
CA ARG A 171 -33.63 -6.85 35.45
C ARG A 171 -33.55 -7.75 34.21
N ALA A 172 -34.62 -7.80 33.43
CA ALA A 172 -34.69 -8.56 32.20
C ALA A 172 -33.72 -7.99 31.14
N ALA A 173 -33.00 -8.88 30.47
CA ALA A 173 -32.01 -8.55 29.44
C ALA A 173 -32.66 -8.33 28.07
N THR A 174 -32.40 -7.19 27.44
CA THR A 174 -32.88 -6.79 26.10
C THR A 174 -31.73 -6.28 25.23
N GLY A 175 -31.97 -5.95 23.96
CA GLY A 175 -30.97 -5.39 23.04
C GLY A 175 -30.18 -6.43 22.25
N ASP A 176 -29.43 -6.04 21.23
CA ASP A 176 -28.59 -6.95 20.44
C ASP A 176 -27.26 -7.22 21.17
N PRO A 177 -26.79 -8.48 21.33
CA PRO A 177 -25.44 -8.72 21.85
C PRO A 177 -24.31 -8.17 20.95
N ALA A 178 -24.50 -8.01 19.64
CA ALA A 178 -23.41 -7.68 18.72
C ALA A 178 -22.77 -6.30 18.99
N PRO A 179 -23.52 -5.19 19.18
CA PRO A 179 -22.94 -3.90 19.55
C PRO A 179 -22.25 -3.91 20.91
N LEU A 180 -22.77 -4.68 21.87
CA LEU A 180 -22.17 -4.84 23.21
C LEU A 180 -20.82 -5.54 23.12
N ILE A 181 -20.74 -6.64 22.37
CA ILE A 181 -19.49 -7.37 22.12
C ILE A 181 -18.50 -6.48 21.34
N ALA A 182 -18.99 -5.72 20.35
CA ALA A 182 -18.16 -4.78 19.61
C ALA A 182 -17.48 -3.77 20.55
N ALA A 183 -18.22 -3.23 21.53
CA ALA A 183 -17.68 -2.29 22.52
C ALA A 183 -16.58 -2.90 23.42
N ALA A 184 -16.71 -4.18 23.81
CA ALA A 184 -15.68 -4.90 24.57
C ALA A 184 -14.47 -5.33 23.72
N PHE A 185 -14.73 -5.68 22.46
CA PHE A 185 -13.77 -6.34 21.58
C PHE A 185 -13.65 -5.65 20.22
N PRO A 186 -13.25 -4.36 20.19
CA PRO A 186 -13.13 -3.61 18.93
C PRO A 186 -12.13 -4.26 17.96
N ASP A 187 -11.01 -4.76 18.49
CA ASP A 187 -9.98 -5.51 17.76
C ASP A 187 -10.50 -6.85 17.19
N ARG A 188 -11.62 -7.36 17.69
CA ARG A 188 -12.20 -8.65 17.28
C ARG A 188 -13.48 -8.52 16.45
N LEU A 189 -13.75 -7.36 15.88
CA LEU A 189 -14.67 -7.29 14.75
C LEU A 189 -14.09 -8.10 13.59
N ALA A 190 -14.88 -9.01 13.04
CA ALA A 190 -14.42 -10.01 12.08
C ALA A 190 -15.19 -9.89 10.77
N GLN A 191 -14.51 -9.45 9.70
CA GLN A 191 -15.09 -9.35 8.37
C GLN A 191 -14.77 -10.60 7.56
N ARG A 192 -15.77 -11.18 6.90
CA ARG A 192 -15.57 -12.35 6.05
C ARG A 192 -14.59 -12.04 4.92
N ARG A 193 -13.65 -12.95 4.67
CA ARG A 193 -12.61 -12.80 3.65
C ARG A 193 -12.31 -14.13 2.96
N GLY A 194 -12.45 -14.16 1.64
CA GLY A 194 -12.15 -15.32 0.82
C GLY A 194 -13.20 -16.42 0.98
N GLU A 195 -12.77 -17.61 1.36
CA GLU A 195 -13.61 -18.79 1.51
C GLU A 195 -14.64 -18.65 2.65
N ILE A 196 -15.69 -19.46 2.61
CA ILE A 196 -16.71 -19.51 3.68
C ILE A 196 -16.06 -19.94 5.00
N GLY A 197 -16.40 -19.28 6.10
CA GLY A 197 -15.81 -19.55 7.41
C GLY A 197 -14.45 -18.88 7.65
N SER A 198 -13.89 -18.15 6.67
CA SER A 198 -12.64 -17.38 6.85
C SER A 198 -12.95 -15.91 7.11
N PHE A 199 -12.35 -15.35 8.16
CA PHE A 199 -12.55 -13.97 8.59
C PHE A 199 -11.22 -13.25 8.84
N ARG A 200 -11.20 -11.93 8.61
CA ARG A 200 -10.14 -11.01 9.03
C ARG A 200 -10.61 -10.25 10.26
N LEU A 201 -9.76 -10.16 11.28
CA LEU A 201 -10.04 -9.38 12.49
C LEU A 201 -9.60 -7.92 12.31
N ALA A 202 -10.28 -6.99 12.97
CA ALA A 202 -9.96 -5.56 12.93
C ALA A 202 -8.58 -5.24 13.53
N GLY A 203 -8.18 -5.95 14.59
CA GLY A 203 -6.85 -5.87 15.18
C GLY A 203 -5.75 -6.50 14.31
N GLY A 204 -6.10 -7.07 13.15
CA GLY A 204 -5.19 -7.79 12.26
C GLY A 204 -5.26 -9.30 12.44
N GLY A 205 -4.61 -10.02 11.52
CA GLY A 205 -4.69 -11.49 11.47
C GLY A 205 -6.03 -12.02 10.95
N GLY A 206 -6.23 -13.32 11.10
CA GLY A 206 -7.44 -14.01 10.64
C GLY A 206 -7.98 -14.98 11.68
N ALA A 207 -9.27 -15.27 11.58
CA ALA A 207 -9.98 -16.21 12.41
C ALA A 207 -10.86 -17.12 11.55
N ARG A 208 -11.22 -18.29 12.07
CA ARG A 208 -12.02 -19.29 11.35
C ARG A 208 -13.28 -19.70 12.09
N LEU A 209 -14.29 -20.07 11.30
CA LEU A 209 -15.46 -20.85 11.70
C LEU A 209 -15.52 -22.13 10.85
N PRO A 210 -16.04 -23.24 11.38
CA PRO A 210 -16.44 -24.38 10.56
C PRO A 210 -17.43 -23.95 9.47
N VAL A 211 -17.29 -24.48 8.25
CA VAL A 211 -18.12 -24.10 7.10
C VAL A 211 -19.62 -24.37 7.34
N ILE A 212 -19.91 -25.36 8.18
CA ILE A 212 -21.27 -25.76 8.58
C ILE A 212 -21.89 -24.84 9.63
N ASP A 213 -21.10 -23.99 10.28
CA ASP A 213 -21.62 -23.07 11.30
C ASP A 213 -22.54 -22.03 10.63
N PRO A 214 -23.73 -21.73 11.20
CA PRO A 214 -24.65 -20.75 10.63
C PRO A 214 -24.02 -19.37 10.39
N LEU A 215 -23.05 -18.96 11.23
CA LEU A 215 -22.36 -17.68 11.12
C LEU A 215 -21.24 -17.67 10.07
N ALA A 216 -20.88 -18.81 9.48
CA ALA A 216 -19.76 -18.89 8.53
C ALA A 216 -19.96 -18.05 7.25
N LYS A 217 -21.20 -17.68 6.93
CA LYS A 217 -21.56 -16.84 5.77
C LYS A 217 -21.80 -15.38 6.12
N ALA A 218 -21.86 -15.02 7.41
CA ALA A 218 -22.10 -13.64 7.84
C ALA A 218 -21.02 -12.68 7.28
N GLY A 219 -21.42 -11.47 6.89
CA GLY A 219 -20.49 -10.49 6.32
C GLY A 219 -19.55 -9.90 7.37
N LEU A 220 -20.06 -9.63 8.56
CA LEU A 220 -19.35 -9.06 9.69
C LEU A 220 -19.86 -9.69 10.99
N LEU A 221 -18.95 -9.98 11.92
CA LEU A 221 -19.23 -10.55 13.23
C LEU A 221 -18.58 -9.71 14.34
N ALA A 222 -19.23 -9.61 15.48
CA ALA A 222 -18.60 -9.22 16.73
C ALA A 222 -18.17 -10.49 17.47
N VAL A 223 -16.86 -10.70 17.66
CA VAL A 223 -16.34 -11.95 18.24
C VAL A 223 -16.01 -11.78 19.72
N ALA A 224 -16.71 -12.51 20.57
CA ALA A 224 -16.53 -12.48 22.02
C ALA A 224 -15.41 -13.44 22.50
N ALA A 225 -15.32 -14.63 21.90
CA ALA A 225 -14.31 -15.62 22.28
C ALA A 225 -13.63 -16.28 21.08
N LEU A 226 -12.30 -16.39 21.22
CA LEU A 226 -11.40 -17.06 20.29
C LEU A 226 -10.66 -18.17 21.05
N GLU A 227 -10.45 -19.30 20.38
CA GLU A 227 -9.55 -20.35 20.84
C GLU A 227 -8.30 -20.37 19.96
N MET A 228 -7.13 -20.21 20.58
CA MET A 228 -5.85 -20.24 19.87
C MET A 228 -5.42 -21.69 19.63
N LYS A 229 -5.49 -22.12 18.37
CA LYS A 229 -4.89 -23.37 17.87
C LYS A 229 -3.84 -23.03 16.80
N THR A 230 -3.66 -23.86 15.79
CA THR A 230 -2.87 -23.53 14.59
C THR A 230 -3.37 -22.27 13.88
N SER A 231 -4.68 -22.01 13.93
CA SER A 231 -5.31 -20.76 13.52
C SER A 231 -6.41 -20.40 14.53
N PRO A 232 -6.62 -19.11 14.89
CA PRO A 232 -7.66 -18.70 15.83
C PRO A 232 -9.05 -19.19 15.38
N LEU A 233 -9.75 -19.92 16.25
CA LEU A 233 -11.08 -20.44 16.00
C LEU A 233 -12.10 -19.60 16.76
N ILE A 234 -13.12 -19.11 16.08
CA ILE A 234 -14.23 -18.37 16.68
C ILE A 234 -15.10 -19.35 17.47
N ARG A 235 -15.28 -19.09 18.76
CA ARG A 235 -16.09 -19.91 19.67
C ARG A 235 -17.40 -19.27 20.07
N MET A 236 -17.41 -17.95 20.21
CA MET A 236 -18.61 -17.17 20.50
C MET A 236 -18.56 -15.86 19.71
N ALA A 237 -19.60 -15.59 18.93
CA ALA A 237 -19.77 -14.38 18.14
C ALA A 237 -21.25 -14.05 17.97
N ALA A 238 -21.54 -12.83 17.53
CA ALA A 238 -22.85 -12.40 17.06
C ALA A 238 -22.72 -11.74 15.68
N PRO A 239 -23.70 -11.93 14.77
CA PRO A 239 -23.74 -11.21 13.51
C PRO A 239 -23.89 -9.72 13.75
N LEU A 240 -23.06 -8.90 13.09
CA LEU A 240 -23.04 -7.46 13.28
C LEU A 240 -23.35 -6.74 11.97
N ASN A 241 -24.29 -5.81 12.01
CA ASN A 241 -24.46 -4.83 10.93
C ASN A 241 -23.57 -3.61 11.21
N ILE A 242 -22.97 -3.04 10.16
CA ILE A 242 -22.14 -1.84 10.25
C ILE A 242 -22.96 -0.65 10.80
N ALA A 243 -24.25 -0.58 10.47
CA ALA A 243 -25.15 0.47 10.94
C ALA A 243 -25.37 0.44 12.47
N ASP A 244 -25.15 -0.71 13.11
CA ASP A 244 -25.39 -0.93 14.55
C ASP A 244 -24.08 -0.81 15.37
N LEU A 245 -22.99 -0.33 14.76
CA LEU A 245 -21.74 -0.09 15.48
C LEU A 245 -21.93 0.95 16.59
N PRO A 246 -21.39 0.71 17.80
CA PRO A 246 -21.36 1.71 18.85
C PRO A 246 -20.78 3.03 18.35
N ALA A 247 -21.35 4.17 18.78
CA ALA A 247 -20.93 5.50 18.32
C ALA A 247 -19.42 5.76 18.54
N THR A 248 -18.86 5.22 19.62
CA THR A 248 -17.43 5.28 19.93
C THR A 248 -16.55 4.57 18.89
N LEU A 249 -17.03 3.47 18.31
CA LEU A 249 -16.34 2.76 17.23
C LEU A 249 -16.60 3.39 15.87
N ALA A 250 -17.82 3.85 15.62
CA ALA A 250 -18.16 4.57 14.40
C ALA A 250 -17.29 5.82 14.22
N ALA A 251 -17.01 6.56 15.31
CA ALA A 251 -16.12 7.73 15.30
C ALA A 251 -14.65 7.39 14.95
N ARG A 252 -14.24 6.14 15.08
CA ARG A 252 -12.89 5.65 14.74
C ARG A 252 -12.77 5.17 13.29
N ILE A 253 -13.87 5.13 12.54
CA ILE A 253 -13.85 4.77 11.13
C ILE A 253 -13.11 5.86 10.37
N LYS A 254 -12.01 5.49 9.72
CA LYS A 254 -11.21 6.39 8.89
C LYS A 254 -11.61 6.24 7.44
N GLU A 255 -11.88 7.36 6.78
CA GLU A 255 -12.07 7.40 5.33
C GLU A 255 -10.74 7.75 4.66
N THR A 256 -10.31 6.93 3.71
CA THR A 256 -9.10 7.16 2.92
C THR A 256 -9.42 6.98 1.44
N VAL A 257 -8.89 7.86 0.59
CA VAL A 257 -8.88 7.66 -0.86
C VAL A 257 -7.53 7.05 -1.21
N GLU A 258 -7.57 5.90 -1.88
CA GLU A 258 -6.36 5.26 -2.39
C GLU A 258 -6.38 5.29 -3.91
N THR A 259 -5.32 5.84 -4.48
CA THR A 259 -5.14 5.95 -5.93
C THR A 259 -4.18 4.85 -6.38
N SER A 260 -4.54 4.18 -7.48
CA SER A 260 -3.76 3.07 -8.05
C SER A 260 -3.92 3.07 -9.56
N LEU A 261 -2.99 2.45 -10.27
CA LEU A 261 -3.13 2.21 -11.71
C LEU A 261 -3.84 0.87 -11.94
N ASP A 262 -4.84 0.85 -12.82
CA ASP A 262 -5.40 -0.39 -13.34
C ASP A 262 -4.38 -1.05 -14.29
N PRO A 263 -3.86 -2.25 -13.98
CA PRO A 263 -2.89 -2.92 -14.84
C PRO A 263 -3.46 -3.32 -16.21
N VAL A 264 -4.79 -3.43 -16.35
CA VAL A 264 -5.43 -3.85 -17.60
C VAL A 264 -5.70 -2.66 -18.50
N THR A 265 -6.33 -1.61 -17.96
CA THR A 265 -6.76 -0.46 -18.76
C THR A 265 -5.73 0.68 -18.77
N GLY A 266 -4.72 0.65 -17.89
CA GLY A 266 -3.78 1.76 -17.70
C GLY A 266 -4.44 3.02 -17.16
N SER A 267 -5.66 2.92 -16.61
CA SER A 267 -6.40 4.06 -16.04
C SER A 267 -6.11 4.22 -14.56
N ILE A 268 -6.10 5.45 -14.08
CA ILE A 268 -6.03 5.77 -12.66
C ILE A 268 -7.36 5.41 -12.01
N LEU A 269 -7.30 4.55 -11.01
CA LEU A 269 -8.39 4.13 -10.15
C LEU A 269 -8.20 4.74 -8.76
N ALA A 270 -9.10 5.62 -8.37
CA ALA A 270 -9.22 6.05 -6.99
C ALA A 270 -10.39 5.32 -6.31
N ARG A 271 -10.11 4.71 -5.17
CA ARG A 271 -11.09 4.01 -4.35
C ARG A 271 -11.19 4.69 -3.00
N ARG A 272 -12.39 5.16 -2.66
CA ARG A 272 -12.71 5.63 -1.32
C ARG A 272 -13.03 4.41 -0.46
N ARG A 273 -12.30 4.26 0.64
CA ARG A 273 -12.44 3.15 1.57
C ARG A 273 -12.72 3.69 2.96
N LYS A 274 -13.80 3.21 3.59
CA LYS A 274 -14.04 3.39 5.02
C LYS A 274 -13.47 2.20 5.77
N ARG A 275 -12.55 2.47 6.69
CA ARG A 275 -11.79 1.45 7.41
C ARG A 275 -11.96 1.54 8.91
N PHE A 276 -12.02 0.38 9.53
CA PHE A 276 -11.91 0.23 10.97
C PHE A 276 -10.80 -0.79 11.25
N GLY A 277 -9.67 -0.33 11.78
CA GLY A 277 -8.46 -1.15 11.86
C GLY A 277 -8.09 -1.73 10.49
N ALA A 278 -7.92 -3.05 10.42
CA ALA A 278 -7.62 -3.78 9.18
C ALA A 278 -8.84 -4.10 8.30
N LEU A 279 -10.06 -3.72 8.71
CA LEU A 279 -11.29 -4.01 7.97
C LEU A 279 -11.58 -2.91 6.95
N VAL A 280 -12.04 -3.30 5.75
CA VAL A 280 -12.58 -2.37 4.73
C VAL A 280 -14.10 -2.52 4.76
N LEU A 281 -14.77 -1.65 5.51
CA LEU A 281 -16.20 -1.76 5.77
C LEU A 281 -17.03 -1.36 4.55
N GLU A 282 -16.61 -0.30 3.86
CA GLU A 282 -17.22 0.17 2.62
C GLU A 282 -16.12 0.53 1.62
N GLU A 283 -16.37 0.27 0.34
CA GLU A 283 -15.49 0.62 -0.77
C GLU A 283 -16.32 1.15 -1.93
N SER A 284 -15.98 2.34 -2.43
CA SER A 284 -16.64 2.96 -3.58
C SER A 284 -15.63 3.61 -4.52
N SER A 285 -16.04 3.82 -5.77
CA SER A 285 -15.26 4.66 -6.70
C SER A 285 -15.22 6.11 -6.20
N ALA A 286 -14.11 6.79 -6.42
CA ALA A 286 -13.92 8.20 -6.14
C ALA A 286 -13.11 8.86 -7.27
N PRO A 287 -13.23 10.17 -7.48
CA PRO A 287 -12.30 10.88 -8.34
C PRO A 287 -10.91 10.87 -7.70
N PRO A 288 -9.83 10.63 -8.48
CA PRO A 288 -8.48 10.70 -7.94
C PRO A 288 -8.10 12.14 -7.61
N ASP A 289 -7.33 12.31 -6.54
CA ASP A 289 -6.65 13.58 -6.31
C ASP A 289 -5.63 13.83 -7.43
N ALA A 290 -5.46 15.09 -7.82
CA ALA A 290 -4.57 15.45 -8.92
C ALA A 290 -3.10 15.09 -8.61
N ALA A 291 -2.64 15.28 -7.38
CA ALA A 291 -1.27 14.96 -6.99
C ALA A 291 -1.05 13.44 -6.97
N ASP A 292 -2.02 12.68 -6.47
CA ASP A 292 -1.96 11.22 -6.44
C ASP A 292 -1.98 10.61 -7.86
N ALA A 293 -2.80 11.17 -8.76
CA ALA A 293 -2.85 10.74 -10.16
C ALA A 293 -1.51 10.97 -10.86
N VAL A 294 -0.91 12.15 -10.67
CA VAL A 294 0.43 12.47 -11.19
C VAL A 294 1.47 11.50 -10.63
N ALA A 295 1.47 11.27 -9.31
CA ALA A 295 2.41 10.34 -8.67
C ALA A 295 2.30 8.91 -9.24
N ALA A 296 1.07 8.40 -9.41
CA ALA A 296 0.82 7.08 -9.97
C ALA A 296 1.25 6.96 -11.44
N LEU A 297 1.04 7.99 -12.27
CA LEU A 297 1.52 8.02 -13.65
C LEU A 297 3.06 8.07 -13.71
N LEU A 298 3.70 8.87 -12.86
CA LEU A 298 5.17 8.93 -12.78
C LEU A 298 5.77 7.59 -12.35
N GLU A 299 5.15 6.91 -11.37
CA GLU A 299 5.57 5.59 -10.93
C GLU A 299 5.44 4.56 -12.07
N ALA A 300 4.33 4.60 -12.81
CA ALA A 300 4.13 3.72 -13.96
C ALA A 300 5.19 3.93 -15.06
N VAL A 301 5.50 5.18 -15.40
CA VAL A 301 6.57 5.52 -16.36
C VAL A 301 7.95 5.11 -15.85
N ARG A 302 8.20 5.20 -14.54
CA ARG A 302 9.46 4.76 -13.94
C ARG A 302 9.64 3.24 -14.04
N ASN A 303 8.54 2.49 -13.87
CA ASN A 303 8.56 1.03 -13.98
C ASN A 303 8.65 0.55 -15.43
N ASP A 304 7.98 1.25 -16.35
CA ASP A 304 8.04 0.98 -17.78
C ASP A 304 8.20 2.29 -18.59
N PRO A 305 9.45 2.66 -18.94
CA PRO A 305 9.72 3.86 -19.74
C PRO A 305 9.17 3.81 -21.16
N SER A 306 8.70 2.66 -21.65
CA SER A 306 8.11 2.53 -22.99
C SER A 306 6.80 3.31 -23.14
N HIS A 307 6.17 3.72 -22.02
CA HIS A 307 4.99 4.58 -22.01
C HIS A 307 5.27 6.02 -22.48
N LEU A 308 6.54 6.46 -22.55
CA LEU A 308 6.91 7.77 -23.06
C LEU A 308 6.80 7.80 -24.60
N PRO A 309 6.09 8.77 -25.21
CA PRO A 309 5.89 8.83 -26.66
C PRO A 309 7.11 9.41 -27.39
N TRP A 310 8.22 8.66 -27.38
CA TRP A 310 9.43 9.05 -28.09
C TRP A 310 9.23 9.03 -29.61
N THR A 311 9.28 10.21 -30.22
CA THR A 311 9.41 10.36 -31.67
C THR A 311 10.88 10.29 -32.10
N GLU A 312 11.13 10.04 -33.39
CA GLU A 312 12.50 10.09 -33.95
C GLU A 312 13.16 11.46 -33.70
N ASP A 313 12.41 12.55 -33.88
CA ASP A 313 12.89 13.91 -33.61
C ASP A 313 13.20 14.16 -32.13
N ALA A 314 12.37 13.66 -31.21
CA ALA A 314 12.62 13.76 -29.77
C ALA A 314 13.86 12.96 -29.35
N ARG A 315 14.06 11.76 -29.92
CA ARG A 315 15.27 10.96 -29.70
C ARG A 315 16.51 11.64 -30.28
N ASN A 316 16.38 12.26 -31.44
CA ASN A 316 17.47 13.02 -32.04
C ASN A 316 17.82 14.27 -31.19
N LEU A 317 16.83 14.99 -30.66
CA LEU A 317 17.03 16.07 -29.69
C LEU A 317 17.72 15.57 -28.42
N GLN A 318 17.25 14.47 -27.85
CA GLN A 318 17.87 13.84 -26.67
C GLN A 318 19.35 13.52 -26.94
N ALA A 319 19.67 12.97 -28.10
CA ALA A 319 21.04 12.66 -28.48
C ALA A 319 21.93 13.91 -28.60
N ARG A 320 21.41 15.02 -29.17
CA ARG A 320 22.11 16.32 -29.19
C ARG A 320 22.39 16.83 -27.78
N LEU A 321 21.42 16.75 -26.87
CA LEU A 321 21.60 17.15 -25.47
C LEU A 321 22.64 16.28 -24.76
N LYS A 322 22.61 14.95 -24.97
CA LYS A 322 23.60 14.02 -24.43
C LYS A 322 25.02 14.33 -24.92
N LEU A 323 25.19 14.64 -26.20
CA LEU A 323 26.48 15.03 -26.77
C LEU A 323 26.99 16.33 -26.13
N MET A 324 26.15 17.35 -26.02
CA MET A 324 26.55 18.62 -25.38
C MET A 324 26.88 18.43 -23.89
N HIS A 325 26.11 17.62 -23.16
CA HIS A 325 26.40 17.27 -21.77
C HIS A 325 27.73 16.53 -21.63
N GLY A 326 28.05 15.60 -22.52
CA GLY A 326 29.35 14.92 -22.53
C GLY A 326 30.54 15.85 -22.81
N LEU A 327 30.31 16.98 -23.50
CA LEU A 327 31.32 18.00 -23.75
C LEU A 327 31.45 19.03 -22.63
N GLU A 328 30.34 19.38 -21.97
CA GLU A 328 30.22 20.48 -21.02
C GLU A 328 29.15 20.15 -19.94
N SER A 329 29.48 19.20 -19.06
CA SER A 329 28.56 18.64 -18.06
C SER A 329 28.01 19.66 -17.07
N ASP A 330 28.77 20.73 -16.80
CA ASP A 330 28.39 21.78 -15.85
C ASP A 330 27.36 22.78 -16.42
N ILE A 331 27.17 22.78 -17.74
CA ILE A 331 26.32 23.75 -18.46
C ILE A 331 25.05 23.10 -18.98
N TRP A 332 25.16 21.87 -19.53
CA TRP A 332 24.05 21.18 -20.16
C TRP A 332 23.45 20.15 -19.22
N PRO A 333 22.12 20.01 -19.13
CA PRO A 333 21.51 19.03 -18.26
C PRO A 333 21.69 17.60 -18.78
N ALA A 334 21.95 16.66 -17.87
CA ALA A 334 21.96 15.23 -18.19
C ALA A 334 20.60 14.83 -18.79
N SER A 335 20.65 14.11 -19.91
CA SER A 335 19.47 13.79 -20.74
C SER A 335 19.51 12.37 -21.30
N ASP A 336 20.39 11.52 -20.78
CA ASP A 336 20.31 10.08 -20.98
C ASP A 336 19.05 9.50 -20.29
N ASP A 337 18.66 8.28 -20.67
CA ASP A 337 17.41 7.68 -20.21
C ASP A 337 17.37 7.53 -18.68
N GLU A 338 18.50 7.17 -18.05
CA GLU A 338 18.59 7.01 -16.60
C GLU A 338 18.37 8.35 -15.87
N SER A 339 19.06 9.41 -16.31
CA SER A 339 18.91 10.76 -15.76
C SER A 339 17.49 11.32 -15.96
N LEU A 340 16.86 11.07 -17.11
CA LEU A 340 15.49 11.50 -17.38
C LEU A 340 14.47 10.77 -16.51
N ILE A 341 14.66 9.47 -16.28
CA ILE A 341 13.80 8.66 -15.40
C ILE A 341 13.95 9.12 -13.93
N ALA A 342 15.18 9.42 -13.50
CA ALA A 342 15.46 9.89 -12.15
C ALA A 342 14.79 11.24 -11.84
N THR A 343 14.62 12.09 -12.87
CA THR A 343 14.10 13.47 -12.74
C THR A 343 12.69 13.66 -13.32
N LEU A 344 11.93 12.57 -13.55
CA LEU A 344 10.57 12.62 -14.12
C LEU A 344 9.64 13.61 -13.40
N ALA A 345 9.73 13.67 -12.06
CA ALA A 345 8.89 14.57 -11.27
C ALA A 345 9.08 16.04 -11.65
N ASP A 346 10.30 16.42 -12.06
CA ASP A 346 10.65 17.81 -12.35
C ASP A 346 10.25 18.23 -13.76
N TRP A 347 10.58 17.42 -14.76
CA TRP A 347 10.38 17.80 -16.17
C TRP A 347 9.08 17.28 -16.79
N LEU A 348 8.54 16.17 -16.29
CA LEU A 348 7.30 15.57 -16.79
C LEU A 348 6.12 15.84 -15.85
N GLY A 349 6.33 15.78 -14.54
CA GLY A 349 5.29 15.89 -13.51
C GLY A 349 4.29 17.03 -13.71
N PRO A 350 4.72 18.29 -13.94
CA PRO A 350 3.81 19.41 -14.17
C PRO A 350 2.89 19.24 -15.38
N HIS A 351 3.29 18.44 -16.37
CA HIS A 351 2.56 18.20 -17.61
C HIS A 351 1.57 17.02 -17.51
N LEU A 352 1.57 16.30 -16.38
CA LEU A 352 0.66 15.19 -16.12
C LEU A 352 -0.63 15.62 -15.41
N ILE A 353 -0.73 16.89 -14.98
CA ILE A 353 -1.90 17.41 -14.27
C ILE A 353 -3.13 17.30 -15.18
N GLY A 354 -4.17 16.62 -14.66
CA GLY A 354 -5.43 16.40 -15.38
C GLY A 354 -5.45 15.14 -16.25
N LEU A 355 -4.31 14.46 -16.42
CA LEU A 355 -4.27 13.17 -17.10
C LEU A 355 -4.71 12.06 -16.14
N THR A 356 -5.46 11.08 -16.66
CA THR A 356 -6.02 10.00 -15.82
C THR A 356 -5.74 8.62 -16.39
N ARG A 357 -5.02 8.52 -17.51
CA ARG A 357 -4.65 7.25 -18.14
C ARG A 357 -3.27 7.31 -18.75
N LEU A 358 -2.58 6.18 -18.79
CA LEU A 358 -1.32 6.04 -19.52
C LEU A 358 -1.47 6.34 -21.02
N SER A 359 -2.62 6.02 -21.62
CA SER A 359 -2.91 6.36 -23.01
C SER A 359 -2.88 7.86 -23.29
N ASP A 360 -3.13 8.69 -22.26
CA ASP A 360 -3.14 10.15 -22.41
C ASP A 360 -1.72 10.69 -22.62
N LEU A 361 -0.70 9.95 -22.18
CA LEU A 361 0.71 10.32 -22.35
C LEU A 361 1.10 10.45 -23.82
N VAL A 362 0.43 9.73 -24.73
CA VAL A 362 0.72 9.75 -26.17
C VAL A 362 0.57 11.16 -26.78
N ALA A 363 -0.23 12.03 -26.17
CA ALA A 363 -0.42 13.41 -26.62
C ALA A 363 0.72 14.36 -26.21
N LEU A 364 1.67 13.91 -25.38
CA LEU A 364 2.78 14.74 -24.90
C LEU A 364 3.86 14.91 -25.97
N ASP A 365 4.26 16.16 -26.21
CA ASP A 365 5.42 16.48 -27.05
C ASP A 365 6.70 16.48 -26.22
N LEU A 366 7.35 15.32 -26.12
CA LEU A 366 8.61 15.18 -25.38
C LEU A 366 9.72 16.10 -25.89
N GLY A 367 9.74 16.42 -27.19
CA GLY A 367 10.73 17.34 -27.75
C GLY A 367 10.61 18.73 -27.13
N THR A 368 9.38 19.23 -27.06
CA THR A 368 9.06 20.50 -26.40
C THR A 368 9.31 20.43 -24.89
N LEU A 369 9.00 19.33 -24.22
CA LEU A 369 9.28 19.18 -22.78
C LEU A 369 10.79 19.20 -22.49
N LEU A 370 11.59 18.49 -23.29
CA LEU A 370 13.04 18.46 -23.14
C LEU A 370 13.69 19.80 -23.43
N ILE A 371 13.28 20.50 -24.50
CA ILE A 371 13.85 21.82 -24.81
C ILE A 371 13.48 22.86 -23.75
N ASN A 372 12.32 22.71 -23.09
CA ASN A 372 11.88 23.60 -22.04
C ASN A 372 12.72 23.51 -20.76
N ARG A 373 13.49 22.44 -20.58
CA ARG A 373 14.50 22.32 -19.51
C ARG A 373 15.70 23.25 -19.72
N LEU A 374 15.89 23.79 -20.92
CA LEU A 374 16.98 24.69 -21.24
C LEU A 374 16.59 26.16 -21.12
N GLU A 375 17.51 26.97 -20.60
CA GLU A 375 17.45 28.42 -20.73
C GLU A 375 17.59 28.85 -22.20
N TRP A 376 17.03 30.01 -22.55
CA TRP A 376 16.97 30.50 -23.93
C TRP A 376 18.34 30.56 -24.65
N PRO A 377 19.45 31.02 -24.02
CA PRO A 377 20.77 31.04 -24.68
C PRO A 377 21.27 29.65 -25.07
N LEU A 378 20.98 28.62 -24.26
CA LEU A 378 21.39 27.24 -24.55
C LEU A 378 20.61 26.65 -25.72
N ARG A 379 19.34 27.00 -25.90
CA ARG A 379 18.54 26.56 -27.06
C ARG A 379 19.16 27.04 -28.37
N SER A 380 19.47 28.33 -28.46
CA SER A 380 20.12 28.92 -29.65
C SER A 380 21.51 28.32 -29.89
N ARG A 381 22.27 28.09 -28.82
CA ARG A 381 23.59 27.46 -28.90
C ARG A 381 23.51 26.02 -29.43
N LEU A 382 22.53 25.23 -28.97
CA LEU A 382 22.32 23.85 -29.42
C LEU A 382 22.04 23.79 -30.92
N ASP A 383 21.21 24.71 -31.43
CA ASP A 383 20.88 24.78 -32.85
C ASP A 383 22.05 25.25 -33.71
N LYS A 384 22.95 26.07 -33.16
CA LYS A 384 24.16 26.50 -33.85
C LYS A 384 25.24 25.41 -33.86
N GLU A 385 25.50 24.78 -32.73
CA GLU A 385 26.61 23.83 -32.57
C GLU A 385 26.29 22.44 -33.09
N LEU A 386 25.06 21.97 -32.87
CA LEU A 386 24.55 20.69 -33.31
C LEU A 386 23.22 20.89 -34.07
N PRO A 387 23.22 21.47 -35.28
CA PRO A 387 21.99 21.74 -36.01
C PRO A 387 21.25 20.45 -36.39
N THR A 388 19.91 20.50 -36.38
CA THR A 388 19.06 19.43 -36.93
C THR A 388 19.34 19.16 -38.41
N HIS A 389 19.70 20.21 -39.15
CA HIS A 389 19.98 20.16 -40.58
C HIS A 389 21.24 20.96 -40.91
N LEU A 390 22.23 20.26 -41.46
CA LEU A 390 23.49 20.84 -41.89
C LEU A 390 23.30 21.66 -43.16
N PRO A 391 23.70 22.95 -43.19
CA PRO A 391 23.71 23.73 -44.42
C PRO A 391 24.81 23.22 -45.34
N LEU A 392 24.46 22.94 -46.60
CA LEU A 392 25.37 22.46 -47.63
C LEU A 392 25.27 23.38 -48.87
N PRO A 393 26.30 23.43 -49.74
CA PRO A 393 26.25 24.30 -50.92
C PRO A 393 25.07 23.98 -51.86
N GLY A 394 24.73 22.70 -52.01
CA GLY A 394 23.62 22.23 -52.84
C GLY A 394 22.29 22.02 -52.11
N GLY A 395 22.16 22.44 -50.84
CA GLY A 395 20.91 22.29 -50.08
C GLY A 395 21.12 22.12 -48.57
N ARG A 396 20.35 21.21 -47.96
CA ARG A 396 20.50 20.85 -46.54
C ARG A 396 20.51 19.33 -46.39
N ALA A 397 21.16 18.84 -45.34
CA ALA A 397 21.15 17.44 -44.95
C ALA A 397 20.67 17.30 -43.50
N PRO A 398 19.63 16.50 -43.20
CA PRO A 398 19.32 16.15 -41.82
C PRO A 398 20.52 15.45 -41.18
N VAL A 399 20.71 15.69 -39.89
CA VAL A 399 21.77 15.07 -39.10
C VAL A 399 21.14 14.14 -38.07
N ASP A 400 21.48 12.87 -38.16
CA ASP A 400 21.14 11.85 -37.17
C ASP A 400 22.22 11.81 -36.09
N TYR A 401 21.87 12.24 -34.88
CA TYR A 401 22.74 12.22 -33.71
C TYR A 401 22.56 10.96 -32.86
N THR A 402 21.61 10.08 -33.19
CA THR A 402 21.36 8.83 -32.44
C THR A 402 22.42 7.77 -32.73
N GLU A 403 23.14 7.91 -33.83
CA GLU A 403 24.31 7.11 -34.19
C GLU A 403 25.54 7.43 -33.30
N PRO A 404 26.44 6.46 -33.05
CA PRO A 404 27.66 6.68 -32.25
C PRO A 404 28.54 7.83 -32.75
N VAL A 405 28.52 8.08 -34.07
CA VAL A 405 29.10 9.27 -34.70
C VAL A 405 28.00 9.88 -35.55
N PRO A 406 27.63 11.15 -35.33
CA PRO A 406 26.56 11.80 -36.07
C PRO A 406 26.72 11.67 -37.59
N ILE A 407 25.61 11.41 -38.28
CA ILE A 407 25.59 11.21 -39.73
C ILE A 407 24.71 12.27 -40.39
N ALA A 408 25.31 13.09 -41.26
CA ALA A 408 24.56 13.95 -42.16
C ALA A 408 24.30 13.21 -43.47
N ALA A 409 23.04 12.92 -43.79
CA ALA A 409 22.66 12.12 -44.94
C ALA A 409 21.90 12.95 -45.98
N ALA A 410 22.39 12.98 -47.22
CA ALA A 410 21.70 13.61 -48.33
C ALA A 410 22.11 13.00 -49.67
N ARG A 411 21.37 13.32 -50.74
CA ARG A 411 21.77 12.95 -52.09
C ARG A 411 23.15 13.55 -52.40
N ALA A 412 24.00 12.82 -53.12
CA ALA A 412 25.37 13.24 -53.44
C ALA A 412 25.45 14.69 -53.98
N GLN A 413 24.47 15.09 -54.79
CA GLN A 413 24.37 16.44 -55.36
C GLN A 413 24.28 17.58 -54.33
N HIS A 414 23.78 17.33 -53.12
CA HIS A 414 23.73 18.34 -52.06
C HIS A 414 25.13 18.65 -51.53
N PHE A 415 26.07 17.71 -51.66
CA PHE A 415 27.46 17.85 -51.20
C PHE A 415 28.41 18.39 -52.28
N TYR A 416 27.95 18.61 -53.51
CA TYR A 416 28.80 19.23 -54.53
C TYR A 416 29.20 20.66 -54.10
N GLY A 417 30.42 21.06 -54.41
CA GLY A 417 31.04 22.31 -53.95
C GLY A 417 31.53 22.28 -52.50
N LEU A 418 31.31 21.19 -51.74
CA LEU A 418 31.78 21.08 -50.36
C LEU A 418 33.26 20.67 -50.34
N ALA A 419 34.13 21.61 -49.98
CA ALA A 419 35.58 21.41 -49.95
C ALA A 419 36.07 20.62 -48.73
N GLU A 420 35.43 20.80 -47.57
CA GLU A 420 35.80 20.17 -46.30
C GLU A 420 34.57 19.69 -45.54
N THR A 421 34.74 18.66 -44.69
CA THR A 421 33.64 18.17 -43.83
C THR A 421 33.29 19.25 -42.80
N PRO A 422 32.02 19.69 -42.71
CA PRO A 422 31.59 20.69 -41.72
C PRO A 422 31.88 20.23 -40.29
N LYS A 423 32.20 21.19 -39.43
CA LYS A 423 32.57 20.93 -38.03
C LYS A 423 31.37 21.13 -37.11
N LEU A 424 30.99 20.08 -36.39
CA LEU A 424 30.01 20.15 -35.30
C LEU A 424 30.69 20.58 -33.99
N ALA A 425 30.04 21.48 -33.24
CA ALA A 425 30.58 22.05 -31.99
C ALA A 425 32.05 22.51 -32.10
N GLY A 426 32.38 23.26 -33.17
CA GLY A 426 33.75 23.74 -33.41
C GLY A 426 34.77 22.65 -33.75
N GLY A 427 34.32 21.42 -34.07
CA GLY A 427 35.16 20.26 -34.39
C GLY A 427 35.35 19.29 -33.23
N ARG A 428 34.69 19.53 -32.09
CA ARG A 428 34.71 18.64 -30.91
C ARG A 428 33.87 17.38 -31.12
N VAL A 429 32.87 17.44 -32.02
CA VAL A 429 32.05 16.29 -32.38
C VAL A 429 32.41 15.83 -33.79
N PRO A 430 32.83 14.56 -33.97
CA PRO A 430 33.09 14.02 -35.30
C PRO A 430 31.80 13.93 -36.11
N LEU A 431 31.89 14.14 -37.42
CA LEU A 431 30.76 14.07 -38.35
C LEU A 431 31.10 13.12 -39.49
N ARG A 432 30.15 12.25 -39.85
CA ARG A 432 30.21 11.45 -41.09
C ARG A 432 29.16 11.95 -42.07
N LEU A 433 29.50 11.94 -43.35
CA LEU A 433 28.60 12.29 -44.44
C LEU A 433 28.20 11.01 -45.18
N ALA A 434 26.90 10.74 -45.23
CA ALA A 434 26.32 9.68 -46.02
C ALA A 434 25.84 10.26 -47.36
N LEU A 435 26.56 9.95 -48.43
CA LEU A 435 26.19 10.34 -49.78
C LEU A 435 25.22 9.32 -50.33
N LEU A 436 24.01 9.76 -50.64
CA LEU A 436 22.93 8.90 -51.12
C LEU A 436 22.75 9.02 -52.63
N SER A 437 22.31 7.93 -53.25
CA SER A 437 21.85 7.91 -54.63
C SER A 437 20.51 8.63 -54.79
N PRO A 438 20.04 8.89 -56.02
CA PRO A 438 18.71 9.45 -56.24
C PRO A 438 17.57 8.60 -55.63
N ALA A 439 17.79 7.29 -55.47
CA ALA A 439 16.85 6.37 -54.83
C ALA A 439 17.06 6.22 -53.31
N GLY A 440 17.87 7.08 -52.69
CA GLY A 440 18.12 7.07 -51.24
C GLY A 440 19.09 5.98 -50.75
N ARG A 441 19.76 5.25 -51.65
CA ARG A 441 20.69 4.18 -51.25
C ARG A 441 22.09 4.76 -50.95
N PRO A 442 22.78 4.29 -49.90
CA PRO A 442 24.14 4.73 -49.61
C PRO A 442 25.09 4.45 -50.78
N ILE A 443 25.78 5.49 -51.25
CA ILE A 443 26.89 5.42 -52.20
C ILE A 443 28.20 5.31 -51.44
N ALA A 444 28.38 6.19 -50.45
CA ALA A 444 29.57 6.26 -49.62
C ALA A 444 29.22 6.85 -48.25
N LEU A 445 30.01 6.46 -47.25
CA LEU A 445 29.97 7.01 -45.90
C LEU A 445 31.39 7.44 -45.53
N THR A 446 31.64 8.75 -45.44
CA THR A 446 32.98 9.29 -45.24
C THR A 446 33.03 10.30 -44.09
N ALA A 447 34.12 10.31 -43.32
CA ALA A 447 34.44 11.39 -42.38
C ALA A 447 35.29 12.50 -43.03
N ASP A 448 35.91 12.20 -44.18
CA ASP A 448 36.74 13.12 -44.97
C ASP A 448 36.19 13.22 -46.40
N ILE A 449 35.37 14.25 -46.62
CA ILE A 449 34.76 14.49 -47.92
C ILE A 449 35.81 14.91 -48.98
N ALA A 450 36.87 15.60 -48.57
CA ALA A 450 37.95 16.05 -49.44
C ALA A 450 38.78 14.87 -49.96
N GLY A 451 39.09 13.92 -49.07
CA GLY A 451 39.72 12.65 -49.41
C GLY A 451 38.84 11.80 -50.33
N PHE A 452 37.53 11.74 -50.05
CA PHE A 452 36.57 11.01 -50.88
C PHE A 452 36.51 11.55 -52.32
N TRP A 453 36.43 12.87 -52.50
CA TRP A 453 36.42 13.49 -53.83
C TRP A 453 37.67 13.21 -54.65
N ARG A 454 38.86 13.19 -54.02
CA ARG A 454 40.13 12.95 -54.71
C ARG A 454 40.39 11.48 -55.04
N GLY A 455 39.82 10.55 -54.26
CA GLY A 455 40.08 9.12 -54.40
C GLY A 455 38.86 8.35 -54.91
N ALA A 456 37.98 7.98 -53.98
CA ALA A 456 36.91 7.00 -54.22
C ALA A 456 35.74 7.52 -55.09
N TRP A 457 35.64 8.83 -55.34
CA TRP A 457 34.56 9.39 -56.17
C TRP A 457 34.57 8.89 -57.60
N ALA A 458 35.74 8.69 -58.22
CA ALA A 458 35.83 8.25 -59.60
C ALA A 458 35.13 6.89 -59.82
N ASP A 459 35.32 5.96 -58.88
CA ASP A 459 34.69 4.65 -58.90
C ASP A 459 33.20 4.71 -58.57
N ALA A 460 32.83 5.46 -57.53
CA ALA A 460 31.43 5.68 -57.16
C ALA A 460 30.64 6.33 -58.32
N ARG A 461 31.21 7.33 -58.98
CA ARG A 461 30.65 7.99 -60.16
C ARG A 461 30.42 7.02 -61.30
N ARG A 462 31.36 6.11 -61.59
CA ARG A 462 31.25 5.13 -62.68
C ARG A 462 30.06 4.19 -62.46
N ASP A 463 29.91 3.65 -61.25
CA ASP A 463 28.75 2.82 -60.89
C ASP A 463 27.44 3.61 -60.96
N MET A 464 27.43 4.84 -60.43
CA MET A 464 26.24 5.69 -60.42
C MET A 464 25.80 6.18 -61.81
N ARG A 465 26.73 6.47 -62.73
CA ARG A 465 26.40 6.80 -64.13
C ARG A 465 25.74 5.63 -64.85
N GLY A 466 26.14 4.39 -64.54
CA GLY A 466 25.52 3.18 -65.09
C GLY A 466 24.10 2.97 -64.59
N ARG A 467 23.86 3.14 -63.28
CA ARG A 467 22.55 2.90 -62.65
C ARG A 467 21.57 4.07 -62.82
N TYR A 468 22.08 5.31 -62.86
CA TYR A 468 21.28 6.55 -62.88
C TYR A 468 21.79 7.53 -63.96
N PRO A 469 21.68 7.19 -65.26
CA PRO A 469 22.30 7.95 -66.36
C PRO A 469 21.69 9.33 -66.59
N ARG A 470 20.47 9.59 -66.10
CA ARG A 470 19.77 10.88 -66.23
C ARG A 470 20.16 11.91 -65.17
N HIS A 471 20.98 11.55 -64.18
CA HIS A 471 21.42 12.45 -63.11
C HIS A 471 22.81 13.02 -63.38
N ASN A 472 23.09 14.21 -62.82
CA ASN A 472 24.39 14.85 -62.97
C ASN A 472 25.43 14.22 -62.02
N TRP A 473 26.48 13.67 -62.63
CA TRP A 473 27.63 13.05 -61.95
C TRP A 473 28.92 13.73 -62.43
N PRO A 474 29.31 14.88 -61.84
CA PRO A 474 30.42 15.68 -62.32
C PRO A 474 31.75 14.95 -62.15
N GLU A 475 32.70 15.21 -63.06
CA GLU A 475 34.08 14.70 -62.95
C GLU A 475 34.80 15.34 -61.78
N ASN A 476 34.59 16.64 -61.59
CA ASN A 476 35.06 17.36 -60.43
C ASN A 476 33.87 17.84 -59.58
N PRO A 477 33.55 17.17 -58.46
CA PRO A 477 32.43 17.54 -57.60
C PRO A 477 32.68 18.82 -56.77
N LEU A 478 33.90 19.40 -56.80
CA LEU A 478 34.22 20.67 -56.15
C LEU A 478 33.93 21.89 -57.01
N LEU A 479 33.73 21.71 -58.32
CA LEU A 479 33.40 22.80 -59.24
C LEU A 479 31.89 22.82 -59.50
N PRO A 480 31.27 24.00 -59.56
CA PRO A 480 29.82 24.14 -59.77
C PRO A 480 29.33 23.56 -61.09
#